data_AF-M4B9Q6-F1
#
_entry.id   AF-M4B9Q6-F1
#
_cell.length_a   1.000
_cell.length_b   1.000
_cell.length_c   1.000
_cell.angle_alpha   90.00
_cell.angle_beta   90.00
_cell.angle_gamma   90.00
#
_symmetry.space_group_name_H-M   'P 1'
#
loop_
_entity.id
_entity.type
_entity.pdbx_description
1 polymer ?
#
loop_
_entity_poly.entity_id
_entity_poly.type
_entity_poly.pdbx_seq_one_letter_code
_entity_poly.pdbx_strand_id
1 'polypeptide(L)'
;MSFPVEDEGQLRFSTSLCHLVVDSGFSFTHVLPVIDGRIYKPGVRRVDVGGKLLTNYLKDIVSFRQWNVMDDTPVINELKEALCYCSMEFGNDLKRYHADRRERKHWILPDYVRTFEGRLRDDNEEDDTIVADEEELTKANDDGQSVAAGDEEQALEMGVEMVTVPEVLFNPSDIGIHMGMSPRKLREMMTLPLRSVMNTADKTMALPSPLALRMEDCRVV
;
A
#
# COMPACT_ATOMS: atom_id res chain seq x y z
N MET A 1 -24.91 -3.44 42.89
CA MET A 1 -25.05 -2.56 41.71
C MET A 1 -24.28 -3.21 40.58
N SER A 2 -24.98 -3.99 39.77
CA SER A 2 -24.43 -4.65 38.58
C SER A 2 -24.51 -3.67 37.42
N PHE A 3 -23.35 -3.26 36.91
CA PHE A 3 -23.26 -2.43 35.71
C PHE A 3 -23.84 -3.19 34.52
N PRO A 4 -24.72 -2.58 33.72
CA PRO A 4 -25.17 -3.20 32.48
C PRO A 4 -23.99 -3.19 31.50
N VAL A 5 -23.64 -4.36 30.99
CA VAL A 5 -22.72 -4.51 29.86
C VAL A 5 -23.48 -4.00 28.65
N GLU A 6 -23.15 -2.78 28.22
CA GLU A 6 -23.66 -2.20 26.98
C GLU A 6 -23.18 -3.08 25.81
N ASP A 7 -24.15 -3.50 25.00
CA ASP A 7 -23.99 -4.33 23.81
C ASP A 7 -23.29 -3.48 22.73
N GLU A 8 -21.96 -3.45 22.78
CA GLU A 8 -21.08 -2.80 21.82
C GLU A 8 -21.33 -3.36 20.41
N GLY A 9 -22.03 -2.56 19.61
CA GLY A 9 -21.88 -2.49 18.16
C GLY A 9 -21.99 -3.83 17.43
N GLN A 10 -23.20 -4.38 17.33
CA GLN A 10 -23.49 -5.47 16.39
C GLN A 10 -23.14 -5.01 14.97
N LEU A 11 -21.96 -5.40 14.49
CA LEU A 11 -21.48 -5.17 13.13
C LEU A 11 -22.57 -5.71 12.18
N ARG A 12 -23.27 -4.80 11.50
CA ARG A 12 -24.35 -5.13 10.56
C ARG A 12 -23.74 -5.69 9.29
N PHE A 13 -23.25 -6.91 9.37
CA PHE A 13 -22.81 -7.62 8.20
C PHE A 13 -24.02 -8.00 7.33
N SER A 14 -23.80 -8.09 6.01
CA SER A 14 -24.75 -8.67 5.05
C SER A 14 -25.31 -10.00 5.58
N THR A 15 -26.50 -10.41 5.13
CA THR A 15 -27.25 -11.63 5.55
C THR A 15 -26.51 -12.97 5.41
N SER A 16 -25.21 -12.97 5.11
CA SER A 16 -24.36 -14.13 4.97
C SER A 16 -23.97 -14.68 6.35
N LEU A 17 -23.90 -16.01 6.48
CA LEU A 17 -23.54 -16.68 7.74
C LEU A 17 -22.02 -16.60 8.08
N CYS A 18 -21.20 -16.12 7.14
CA CYS A 18 -19.75 -16.09 7.26
C CYS A 18 -19.21 -14.77 6.70
N HIS A 19 -18.32 -14.12 7.45
CA HIS A 19 -17.61 -12.91 7.05
C HIS A 19 -16.12 -13.07 7.32
N LEU A 20 -15.31 -12.39 6.52
CA LEU A 20 -13.89 -12.23 6.76
C LEU A 20 -13.63 -10.73 6.90
N VAL A 21 -13.23 -10.30 8.09
CA VAL A 21 -12.81 -8.92 8.32
C VAL A 21 -11.30 -8.86 8.14
N VAL A 22 -10.83 -7.99 7.27
CA VAL A 22 -9.41 -7.73 7.05
C VAL A 22 -9.16 -6.27 7.41
N ASP A 23 -8.51 -6.06 8.55
CA ASP A 23 -8.19 -4.73 9.08
C ASP A 23 -6.71 -4.44 8.84
N SER A 24 -6.41 -3.60 7.85
CA SER A 24 -5.06 -3.18 7.51
C SER A 24 -4.72 -1.87 8.22
N GLY A 25 -3.90 -1.97 9.27
CA GLY A 25 -3.51 -0.83 10.08
C GLY A 25 -2.12 -0.29 9.77
N PHE A 26 -1.69 0.68 10.58
CA PHE A 26 -0.35 1.28 10.44
C PHE A 26 0.77 0.26 10.69
N SER A 27 0.68 -0.59 11.72
CA SER A 27 1.79 -1.50 12.07
C SER A 27 1.56 -2.95 11.65
N PHE A 28 0.31 -3.38 11.54
CA PHE A 28 -0.05 -4.78 11.31
C PHE A 28 -1.38 -4.85 10.57
N THR A 29 -1.61 -6.00 9.96
CA THR A 29 -2.89 -6.35 9.35
C THR A 29 -3.50 -7.52 10.10
N HIS A 30 -4.74 -7.38 10.53
CA HIS A 30 -5.50 -8.42 11.21
C HIS A 30 -6.51 -9.06 10.27
N VAL A 31 -6.58 -10.38 10.30
CA VAL A 31 -7.58 -11.17 9.58
C VAL A 31 -8.43 -11.88 10.61
N LEU A 32 -9.70 -11.49 10.68
CA LEU A 32 -10.68 -11.96 11.65
C LEU A 32 -11.82 -12.68 10.92
N PRO A 33 -11.85 -14.02 10.93
CA PRO A 33 -13.01 -14.77 10.44
C PRO A 33 -14.16 -14.69 11.45
N VAL A 34 -15.35 -14.31 10.97
CA VAL A 34 -16.58 -14.22 11.75
C VAL A 34 -17.58 -15.22 11.17
N ILE A 35 -18.10 -16.10 12.01
CA ILE A 35 -19.08 -17.13 11.63
C ILE A 35 -20.26 -17.00 12.55
N ASP A 36 -21.46 -16.86 11.98
CA ASP A 36 -22.72 -16.70 12.71
C ASP A 36 -22.65 -15.59 13.78
N GLY A 37 -22.10 -14.45 13.39
CA GLY A 37 -21.89 -13.29 14.28
C GLY A 37 -20.81 -13.46 15.36
N ARG A 38 -20.07 -14.58 15.38
CA ARG A 38 -19.01 -14.85 16.37
C ARG A 38 -17.64 -14.95 15.73
N ILE A 39 -16.64 -14.36 16.38
CA ILE A 39 -15.25 -14.43 15.92
C ILE A 39 -14.72 -15.86 16.13
N TYR A 40 -14.22 -16.47 15.05
CA TYR A 40 -13.56 -17.77 15.11
C TYR A 40 -12.09 -17.59 15.54
N LYS A 41 -11.87 -17.59 16.87
CA LYS A 41 -10.55 -17.37 17.50
C LYS A 41 -9.39 -18.19 16.91
N PRO A 42 -9.53 -19.50 16.59
CA PRO A 42 -8.41 -20.28 16.04
C PRO A 42 -7.98 -19.87 14.62
N GLY A 43 -8.85 -19.16 13.89
CA GLY A 43 -8.58 -18.66 12.54
C GLY A 43 -8.12 -17.21 12.52
N VAL A 44 -8.07 -16.54 13.68
CA VAL A 44 -7.51 -15.18 13.78
C VAL A 44 -6.05 -15.23 13.38
N ARG A 45 -5.65 -14.33 12.49
CA ARG A 45 -4.27 -14.18 12.03
C ARG A 45 -3.87 -12.72 12.11
N ARG A 46 -2.63 -12.52 12.54
CA ARG A 46 -1.94 -11.25 12.47
C ARG A 46 -0.81 -11.39 11.47
N VAL A 47 -0.75 -10.46 10.54
CA VAL A 47 0.34 -10.32 9.58
C VAL A 47 1.11 -9.07 9.97
N ASP A 48 2.41 -9.20 10.21
CA ASP A 48 3.30 -8.08 10.55
C ASP A 48 3.67 -7.26 9.31
N VAL A 49 2.67 -6.95 8.50
CA VAL A 49 2.72 -6.07 7.35
C VAL A 49 1.65 -5.01 7.55
N GLY A 50 2.03 -3.75 7.39
CA GLY A 50 1.15 -2.60 7.53
C GLY A 50 1.78 -1.35 6.91
N GLY A 51 1.15 -0.19 7.11
CA GLY A 51 1.61 1.08 6.55
C GLY A 51 3.05 1.48 6.90
N LYS A 52 3.54 1.13 8.09
CA LYS A 52 4.92 1.39 8.54
C LYS A 52 5.95 0.69 7.68
N LEU A 53 5.67 -0.55 7.28
CA LEU A 53 6.55 -1.30 6.39
C LEU A 53 6.63 -0.62 5.03
N LEU A 54 5.47 -0.22 4.48
CA LEU A 54 5.40 0.48 3.20
C LEU A 54 6.14 1.82 3.24
N THR A 55 5.93 2.63 4.28
CA THR A 55 6.63 3.90 4.45
C THR A 55 8.13 3.70 4.62
N ASN A 56 8.57 2.71 5.41
CA ASN A 56 10.01 2.42 5.55
C ASN A 56 10.63 1.93 4.24
N TYR A 57 9.94 1.06 3.51
CA TYR A 57 10.43 0.56 2.23
C TYR A 57 10.55 1.67 1.18
N LEU A 58 9.55 2.58 1.13
CA LEU A 58 9.63 3.75 0.28
C LEU A 58 10.78 4.68 0.69
N LYS A 59 11.01 4.89 1.98
CA LYS A 59 12.16 5.65 2.48
C LYS A 59 13.48 5.04 2.02
N ASP A 60 13.63 3.72 2.10
CA ASP A 60 14.85 3.03 1.67
C ASP A 60 15.10 3.22 0.16
N ILE A 61 14.06 3.06 -0.67
CA ILE A 61 14.15 3.26 -2.13
C ILE A 61 14.54 4.69 -2.47
N VAL A 62 13.82 5.67 -1.90
CA VAL A 62 14.04 7.10 -2.18
C VAL A 62 15.43 7.52 -1.70
N SER A 63 15.83 7.09 -0.50
CA SER A 63 17.13 7.41 0.08
C SER A 63 18.30 6.80 -0.67
N PHE A 64 18.10 5.63 -1.29
CA PHE A 64 19.11 5.00 -2.11
C PHE A 64 19.27 5.67 -3.49
N ARG A 65 18.19 6.24 -4.04
CA ARG A 65 18.17 6.73 -5.44
C ARG A 65 18.35 8.24 -5.60
N GLN A 66 17.83 9.05 -4.67
CA GLN A 66 17.75 10.51 -4.83
C GLN A 66 18.27 11.25 -3.60
N TRP A 67 17.46 11.30 -2.54
CA TRP A 67 17.73 12.11 -1.35
C TRP A 67 17.58 11.27 -0.09
N ASN A 68 18.52 11.39 0.84
CA ASN A 68 18.42 10.71 2.12
C ASN A 68 17.31 11.34 2.98
N VAL A 69 16.15 10.68 3.02
CA VAL A 69 14.91 11.08 3.71
C VAL A 69 14.59 10.15 4.88
N MET A 70 15.61 9.48 5.42
CA MET A 70 15.43 8.45 6.45
C MET A 70 14.78 8.99 7.73
N ASP A 71 15.12 10.24 8.08
CA ASP A 71 14.62 10.93 9.26
C ASP A 71 13.26 11.63 9.01
N ASP A 72 12.97 12.00 7.76
CA ASP A 72 11.75 12.75 7.36
C ASP A 72 10.57 11.84 7.03
N THR A 73 10.14 11.08 8.03
CA THR A 73 9.02 10.13 7.89
C THR A 73 7.67 10.78 7.52
N PRO A 74 7.29 11.98 8.04
CA PRO A 74 6.02 12.61 7.68
C PRO A 74 5.91 12.94 6.19
N VAL A 75 6.98 13.51 5.61
CA VAL A 75 7.03 13.89 4.18
C VAL A 75 6.82 12.67 3.29
N ILE A 76 7.49 11.56 3.61
CA ILE A 76 7.36 10.32 2.83
C ILE A 76 6.01 9.64 3.05
N ASN A 77 5.41 9.79 4.23
CA ASN A 77 4.06 9.29 4.47
C ASN A 77 3.02 10.04 3.64
N GLU A 78 3.12 11.38 3.60
CA GLU A 78 2.27 12.24 2.78
C GLU A 78 2.43 11.93 1.30
N LEU A 79 3.67 11.82 0.82
CA LEU A 79 3.98 11.46 -0.56
C LEU A 79 3.39 10.08 -0.94
N LYS A 80 3.53 9.09 -0.06
CA LYS A 80 2.93 7.76 -0.25
C LYS A 80 1.42 7.84 -0.35
N GLU A 81 0.76 8.60 0.52
CA GLU A 81 -0.70 8.76 0.51
C GLU A 81 -1.20 9.54 -0.71
N ALA A 82 -0.39 10.46 -1.24
CA ALA A 82 -0.72 11.25 -2.42
C ALA A 82 -0.51 10.49 -3.75
N LEU A 83 0.58 9.71 -3.87
CA LEU A 83 1.04 9.18 -5.16
C LEU A 83 0.97 7.66 -5.29
N CYS A 84 1.16 6.89 -4.21
CA CYS A 84 1.16 5.44 -4.29
C CYS A 84 -0.24 4.87 -4.44
N TYR A 85 -0.38 3.82 -5.23
CA TYR A 85 -1.65 3.13 -5.44
C TYR A 85 -1.47 1.63 -5.69
N CYS A 86 -2.48 0.84 -5.34
CA CYS A 86 -2.50 -0.59 -5.64
C CYS A 86 -2.97 -0.81 -7.08
N SER A 87 -2.08 -1.34 -7.93
CA SER A 87 -2.45 -1.74 -9.29
C SER A 87 -3.30 -3.02 -9.28
N MET A 88 -4.26 -3.09 -10.20
CA MET A 88 -5.01 -4.32 -10.47
C MET A 88 -4.24 -5.30 -11.38
N GLU A 89 -3.35 -4.77 -12.23
CA GLU A 89 -2.56 -5.54 -13.19
C GLU A 89 -1.09 -5.05 -13.15
N PHE A 90 -0.39 -5.42 -12.09
CA PHE A 90 0.98 -4.97 -11.81
C PHE A 90 1.94 -5.15 -13.01
N GLY A 91 1.87 -6.29 -13.70
CA GLY A 91 2.77 -6.57 -14.84
C GLY A 91 2.57 -5.67 -16.06
N ASN A 92 1.38 -5.10 -16.24
CA ASN A 92 1.09 -4.16 -17.32
C ASN A 92 1.53 -2.75 -16.93
N ASP A 93 1.22 -2.32 -15.71
CA ASP A 93 1.67 -1.02 -15.19
C ASP A 93 3.19 -0.91 -15.15
N LEU A 94 3.88 -1.98 -14.74
CA LEU A 94 5.34 -2.02 -14.75
C LEU A 94 5.90 -1.80 -16.17
N LYS A 95 5.29 -2.40 -17.19
CA LYS A 95 5.70 -2.17 -18.59
C LYS A 95 5.45 -0.74 -19.03
N ARG A 96 4.34 -0.13 -18.61
CA ARG A 96 4.02 1.28 -18.92
C ARG A 96 5.06 2.22 -18.35
N TYR A 97 5.37 2.10 -17.06
CA TYR A 97 6.40 2.93 -16.41
C TYR A 97 7.81 2.71 -16.94
N HIS A 98 8.12 1.52 -17.48
CA HIS A 98 9.40 1.28 -18.15
C HIS A 98 9.44 1.80 -19.59
N ALA A 99 8.30 1.81 -20.29
CA ALA A 99 8.21 2.25 -21.68
C ALA A 99 8.11 3.76 -21.80
N ASP A 100 7.39 4.42 -20.90
CA ASP A 100 7.14 5.85 -20.93
C ASP A 100 7.65 6.52 -19.65
N ARG A 101 8.54 7.51 -19.81
CA ARG A 101 9.04 8.34 -18.70
C ARG A 101 8.04 9.42 -18.29
N ARG A 102 7.06 9.75 -19.14
CA ARG A 102 6.03 10.76 -18.84
C ARG A 102 5.04 10.33 -17.76
N GLU A 103 4.99 9.03 -17.48
CA GLU A 103 4.20 8.49 -16.36
C GLU A 103 4.82 8.82 -14.99
N ARG A 104 6.06 9.30 -14.97
CA ARG A 104 6.73 9.71 -13.73
C ARG A 104 6.19 11.05 -13.25
N LYS A 105 6.07 11.19 -11.94
CA LYS A 105 5.51 12.36 -11.28
C LYS A 105 6.57 13.06 -10.45
N HIS A 106 6.51 14.38 -10.38
CA HIS A 106 7.43 15.17 -9.57
C HIS A 106 6.70 15.72 -8.35
N TRP A 107 7.14 15.32 -7.16
CA TRP A 107 6.59 15.78 -5.88
C TRP A 107 7.48 16.87 -5.30
N ILE A 108 6.98 18.09 -5.22
CA ILE A 108 7.68 19.23 -4.62
C ILE A 108 7.66 19.08 -3.11
N LEU A 109 8.85 19.09 -2.50
CA LEU A 109 9.05 18.98 -1.07
C LEU A 109 8.69 20.30 -0.37
N PRO A 110 8.12 20.24 0.85
CA PRO A 110 7.87 21.43 1.64
C PRO A 110 9.19 22.10 2.07
N ASP A 111 9.26 23.42 1.95
CA ASP A 111 10.43 24.22 2.36
C ASP A 111 10.41 24.56 3.87
N TYR A 112 9.29 24.28 4.55
CA TYR A 112 9.02 24.62 5.96
C TYR A 112 9.17 26.11 6.32
N VAL A 113 9.26 26.98 5.31
CA VAL A 113 9.33 28.43 5.46
C VAL A 113 8.04 29.06 4.95
N ARG A 114 7.59 28.65 3.77
CA ARG A 114 6.37 29.13 3.11
C ARG A 114 5.34 28.03 2.96
N THR A 115 5.79 26.79 2.75
CA THR A 115 4.97 25.63 2.48
C THR A 115 5.29 24.52 3.47
N PHE A 116 4.25 23.97 4.10
CA PHE A 116 4.36 22.92 5.12
C PHE A 116 3.94 21.54 4.61
N GLU A 117 3.27 21.49 3.47
CA GLU A 117 2.78 20.28 2.80
C GLU A 117 3.46 20.17 1.42
N GLY A 118 3.69 18.94 0.97
CA GLY A 118 4.19 18.71 -0.37
C GLY A 118 3.09 18.90 -1.41
N ARG A 119 3.49 19.07 -2.67
CA ARG A 119 2.53 19.20 -3.77
C ARG A 119 3.03 18.52 -5.03
N LEU A 120 2.09 18.03 -5.84
CA LEU A 120 2.42 17.54 -7.17
C LEU A 120 2.78 18.74 -8.07
N ARG A 121 3.88 18.64 -8.80
CA ARG A 121 4.24 19.59 -9.86
C ARG A 121 3.24 19.44 -10.99
N ASP A 122 2.66 20.55 -11.44
CA ASP A 122 1.75 20.54 -12.58
C ASP A 122 2.53 20.30 -13.88
N ASP A 123 2.07 19.34 -14.70
CA ASP A 123 2.67 18.98 -15.99
C ASP A 123 2.65 20.11 -17.05
N ASN A 124 2.08 21.27 -16.70
CA ASN A 124 2.02 22.45 -17.57
C ASN A 124 3.30 23.30 -17.54
N GLU A 125 4.22 23.03 -16.62
CA GLU A 125 5.48 23.74 -16.45
C GLU A 125 6.66 22.83 -16.78
N GLU A 126 7.03 22.81 -18.07
CA GLU A 126 8.31 22.36 -18.65
C GLU A 126 8.46 20.85 -19.00
N ASP A 127 7.92 20.44 -20.16
CA ASP A 127 8.36 19.24 -20.93
C ASP A 127 9.70 19.52 -21.68
N ASP A 128 10.44 20.58 -21.34
CA ASP A 128 11.58 21.08 -22.14
C ASP A 128 12.98 20.77 -21.57
N THR A 129 13.14 20.11 -20.41
CA THR A 129 14.48 19.92 -19.79
C THR A 129 14.99 18.47 -19.65
N ILE A 130 14.23 17.44 -20.06
CA ILE A 130 14.68 16.02 -19.98
C ILE A 130 14.95 15.39 -21.36
N VAL A 131 15.16 16.21 -22.38
CA VAL A 131 15.82 15.81 -23.64
C VAL A 131 16.99 16.76 -23.93
N ALA A 132 17.95 16.80 -23.00
CA ALA A 132 19.29 17.26 -23.31
C ALA A 132 20.24 16.10 -23.10
N ASP A 133 20.85 15.69 -24.20
CA ASP A 133 21.76 14.57 -24.35
C ASP A 133 22.88 14.55 -23.30
N GLU A 134 23.31 13.35 -22.90
CA GLU A 134 24.53 13.10 -22.11
C GLU A 134 25.83 13.40 -22.89
N GLU A 135 25.81 14.27 -23.91
CA GLU A 135 26.96 14.60 -24.75
C GLU A 135 27.13 16.11 -24.97
N GLU A 136 27.26 16.94 -23.93
CA GLU A 136 28.08 18.17 -24.05
C GLU A 136 28.44 18.82 -22.70
N LEU A 137 29.14 18.09 -21.81
CA LEU A 137 29.83 18.70 -20.67
C LEU A 137 31.30 19.01 -20.99
N THR A 138 31.57 19.65 -22.12
CA THR A 138 32.85 20.36 -22.33
C THR A 138 32.61 21.61 -23.17
N LYS A 139 32.28 22.73 -22.51
CA LYS A 139 32.78 24.07 -22.84
C LYS A 139 32.44 25.02 -21.70
N ALA A 140 33.48 25.42 -21.00
CA ALA A 140 33.48 26.50 -20.06
C ALA A 140 32.96 27.79 -20.72
N ASN A 141 32.07 28.50 -20.04
CA ASN A 141 31.96 29.94 -20.16
C ASN A 141 32.01 30.53 -18.76
N ASP A 142 33.17 31.12 -18.49
CA ASP A 142 33.47 32.14 -17.51
C ASP A 142 32.66 33.39 -17.88
N ASP A 143 31.64 33.71 -17.08
CA ASP A 143 31.16 35.08 -16.91
C ASP A 143 30.33 35.13 -15.61
N GLY A 144 30.89 35.82 -14.62
CA GLY A 144 30.32 36.02 -13.30
C GLY A 144 29.05 36.87 -13.34
N GLN A 145 27.93 36.24 -13.66
CA GLN A 145 26.59 36.75 -13.37
C GLN A 145 26.04 35.93 -12.20
N SER A 146 26.01 36.52 -11.00
CA SER A 146 25.31 35.93 -9.86
C SER A 146 23.83 35.75 -10.24
N VAL A 147 23.48 34.53 -10.62
CA VAL A 147 22.09 34.06 -10.63
C VAL A 147 21.55 34.38 -9.25
N ALA A 148 20.57 35.28 -9.19
CA ALA A 148 19.75 35.44 -8.00
C ALA A 148 19.32 34.03 -7.57
N ALA A 149 19.42 33.73 -6.27
CA ALA A 149 18.89 32.50 -5.71
C ALA A 149 17.39 32.45 -6.04
N GLY A 150 17.05 31.88 -7.19
CA GLY A 150 15.69 31.46 -7.48
C GLY A 150 15.32 30.48 -6.40
N ASP A 151 14.08 30.56 -5.92
CA ASP A 151 13.53 29.55 -5.03
C ASP A 151 13.51 28.22 -5.82
N GLU A 152 14.62 27.48 -5.81
CA GLU A 152 14.75 26.18 -6.45
C GLU A 152 13.91 25.20 -5.65
N GLU A 153 12.65 25.04 -6.07
CA GLU A 153 11.73 24.08 -5.46
C GLU A 153 12.30 22.67 -5.62
N GLN A 154 12.61 22.03 -4.50
CA GLN A 154 13.18 20.68 -4.48
C GLN A 154 12.08 19.68 -4.84
N ALA A 155 12.28 18.91 -5.91
CA ALA A 155 11.31 17.92 -6.36
C ALA A 155 11.86 16.48 -6.26
N LEU A 156 11.04 15.57 -5.75
CA LEU A 156 11.26 14.14 -5.76
C LEU A 156 10.58 13.52 -6.98
N GLU A 157 11.34 12.84 -7.83
CA GLU A 157 10.79 12.13 -8.98
C GLU A 157 10.30 10.74 -8.55
N MET A 158 9.06 10.42 -8.88
CA MET A 158 8.39 9.18 -8.51
C MET A 158 7.96 8.43 -9.77
N GLY A 159 8.40 7.18 -9.92
CA GLY A 159 8.06 6.30 -11.04
C GLY A 159 7.44 4.98 -10.59
N VAL A 160 8.11 3.86 -10.91
CA VAL A 160 7.63 2.49 -10.63
C VAL A 160 7.36 2.23 -9.15
N GLU A 161 8.05 2.93 -8.26
CA GLU A 161 7.88 2.87 -6.80
C GLU A 161 6.45 3.19 -6.35
N MET A 162 5.70 3.97 -7.12
CA MET A 162 4.28 4.25 -6.81
C MET A 162 3.41 2.99 -6.83
N VAL A 163 3.76 2.00 -7.66
CA VAL A 163 3.04 0.73 -7.79
C VAL A 163 3.76 -0.44 -7.13
N THR A 164 5.10 -0.43 -7.09
CA THR A 164 5.87 -1.52 -6.47
C THR A 164 5.81 -1.49 -4.95
N VAL A 165 5.79 -0.30 -4.33
CA VAL A 165 5.73 -0.19 -2.86
C VAL A 165 4.45 -0.84 -2.31
N PRO A 166 3.23 -0.50 -2.78
CA PRO A 166 2.01 -1.15 -2.30
C PRO A 166 1.96 -2.65 -2.64
N GLU A 167 2.58 -3.10 -3.74
CA GLU A 167 2.59 -4.50 -4.16
C GLU A 167 3.31 -5.42 -3.16
N VAL A 168 4.25 -4.89 -2.37
CA VAL A 168 4.93 -5.62 -1.27
C VAL A 168 3.93 -6.21 -0.27
N LEU A 169 2.75 -5.59 -0.11
CA LEU A 169 1.68 -6.13 0.75
C LEU A 169 1.24 -7.51 0.28
N PHE A 170 1.18 -7.73 -1.03
CA PHE A 170 0.73 -8.97 -1.67
C PHE A 170 1.88 -9.94 -1.92
N ASN A 171 3.06 -9.42 -2.26
CA ASN A 171 4.27 -10.16 -2.61
C ASN A 171 5.47 -9.77 -1.72
N PRO A 172 5.46 -10.14 -0.43
CA PRO A 172 6.49 -9.74 0.55
C PRO A 172 7.84 -10.45 0.34
N SER A 173 7.88 -11.50 -0.48
CA SER A 173 9.11 -12.26 -0.77
C SER A 173 10.18 -11.37 -1.39
N ASP A 174 9.78 -10.29 -2.08
CA ASP A 174 10.68 -9.37 -2.76
C ASP A 174 11.51 -8.51 -1.78
N ILE A 175 11.08 -8.42 -0.51
CA ILE A 175 11.80 -7.74 0.57
C ILE A 175 12.38 -8.71 1.61
N GLY A 176 12.39 -10.01 1.31
CA GLY A 176 12.88 -11.04 2.23
C GLY A 176 11.96 -11.32 3.43
N ILE A 177 10.70 -10.87 3.37
CA ILE A 177 9.71 -11.15 4.41
C ILE A 177 8.83 -12.32 3.97
N HIS A 178 8.76 -13.37 4.80
CA HIS A 178 7.97 -14.58 4.49
C HIS A 178 6.45 -14.43 4.79
N MET A 179 6.04 -13.32 5.41
CA MET A 179 4.67 -13.08 5.88
C MET A 179 4.05 -11.92 5.11
N GLY A 180 3.02 -12.18 4.31
CA GLY A 180 2.27 -11.13 3.61
C GLY A 180 0.91 -11.62 3.14
N MET A 181 0.17 -10.71 2.53
CA MET A 181 -1.25 -10.86 2.21
C MET A 181 -1.46 -11.41 0.80
N SER A 182 -0.64 -12.38 0.38
CA SER A 182 -0.85 -12.99 -0.94
C SER A 182 -2.25 -13.61 -1.02
N PRO A 183 -2.92 -13.58 -2.19
CA PRO A 183 -4.23 -14.19 -2.37
C PRO A 183 -4.27 -15.67 -1.93
N ARG A 184 -3.13 -16.36 -2.08
CA ARG A 184 -2.96 -17.75 -1.63
C ARG A 184 -3.02 -17.87 -0.10
N LYS A 185 -2.41 -16.95 0.63
CA LYS A 185 -2.42 -16.94 2.10
C LYS A 185 -3.80 -16.58 2.64
N LEU A 186 -4.46 -15.58 2.05
CA LEU A 186 -5.85 -15.24 2.40
C LEU A 186 -6.78 -16.43 2.16
N ARG A 187 -6.64 -17.12 1.02
CA ARG A 187 -7.41 -18.34 0.73
C ARG A 187 -7.15 -19.44 1.76
N GLU A 188 -5.90 -19.69 2.11
CA GLU A 188 -5.55 -20.66 3.16
C GLU A 188 -6.24 -20.30 4.49
N MET A 189 -6.15 -19.04 4.91
CA MET A 189 -6.79 -18.52 6.13
C MET A 189 -8.32 -18.68 6.11
N MET A 190 -8.97 -18.57 4.95
CA MET A 190 -10.41 -18.80 4.80
C MET A 190 -10.79 -20.29 4.83
N THR A 191 -9.94 -21.18 4.33
CA THR A 191 -10.27 -22.62 4.30
C THR A 191 -10.13 -23.33 5.66
N LEU A 192 -9.26 -22.84 6.54
CA LEU A 192 -9.05 -23.39 7.88
C LEU A 192 -10.30 -23.35 8.77
N PRO A 193 -11.02 -22.21 8.92
CA PRO A 193 -12.25 -22.16 9.69
C PRO A 193 -13.34 -23.05 9.09
N LEU A 194 -13.50 -23.07 7.76
CA LEU A 194 -14.50 -23.90 7.09
C LEU A 194 -14.30 -25.39 7.36
N ARG A 195 -13.04 -25.88 7.35
CA ARG A 195 -12.73 -27.27 7.69
C ARG A 195 -13.04 -27.60 9.16
N SER A 196 -12.77 -26.68 10.07
CA SER A 196 -13.08 -26.87 11.50
C SER A 196 -14.58 -26.85 11.76
N VAL A 197 -15.33 -25.96 11.11
CA VAL A 197 -16.79 -25.89 11.24
C VAL A 197 -17.45 -27.10 10.60
N MET A 198 -17.04 -27.53 9.40
CA MET A 198 -17.55 -28.75 8.75
C MET A 198 -17.29 -30.01 9.60
N ASN A 199 -16.10 -30.18 10.18
CA ASN A 199 -15.80 -31.31 11.07
C ASN A 199 -16.62 -31.29 12.38
N THR A 200 -17.12 -30.12 12.81
CA THR A 200 -17.94 -30.00 14.03
C THR A 200 -19.43 -30.15 13.69
N ALA A 201 -19.86 -29.68 12.51
CA ALA A 201 -21.22 -29.77 12.00
C ALA A 201 -21.61 -31.20 11.56
N ASP A 202 -20.64 -32.05 11.21
CA ASP A 202 -20.90 -33.48 10.87
C ASP A 202 -21.45 -34.31 12.05
N LYS A 203 -21.51 -33.77 13.27
CA LYS A 203 -22.18 -34.40 14.42
C LYS A 203 -23.60 -33.91 14.69
N THR A 204 -24.05 -32.82 14.06
CA THR A 204 -25.40 -32.28 14.26
C THR A 204 -25.87 -31.58 12.99
N MET A 205 -26.73 -32.29 12.25
CA MET A 205 -27.56 -31.82 11.13
C MET A 205 -26.88 -31.75 9.75
N ALA A 206 -27.52 -32.46 8.82
CA ALA A 206 -27.26 -32.44 7.39
C ALA A 206 -27.29 -31.02 6.84
N LEU A 207 -26.23 -30.63 6.14
CA LEU A 207 -26.23 -29.51 5.21
C LEU A 207 -26.08 -30.04 3.77
N PRO A 208 -26.66 -29.34 2.77
CA PRO A 208 -26.63 -29.77 1.39
C PRO A 208 -25.21 -29.68 0.81
N SER A 209 -25.03 -30.40 -0.28
CA SER A 209 -23.79 -30.65 -1.04
C SER A 209 -22.93 -29.40 -1.34
N PRO A 210 -21.65 -29.59 -1.75
CA PRO A 210 -20.57 -28.65 -1.51
C PRO A 210 -20.76 -27.38 -2.33
N LEU A 211 -21.28 -26.33 -1.68
CA LEU A 211 -21.32 -25.00 -2.26
C LEU A 211 -19.89 -24.48 -2.36
N ALA A 212 -19.40 -24.50 -3.58
CA ALA A 212 -18.24 -23.76 -4.03
C ALA A 212 -18.42 -22.28 -3.66
N LEU A 213 -17.84 -21.88 -2.52
CA LEU A 213 -17.57 -20.48 -2.21
C LEU A 213 -16.62 -19.97 -3.30
N ARG A 214 -17.19 -19.35 -4.34
CA ARG A 214 -16.43 -18.59 -5.30
C ARG A 214 -15.83 -17.40 -4.58
N MET A 215 -14.59 -17.09 -4.92
CA MET A 215 -13.86 -15.90 -4.43
C MET A 215 -14.62 -14.59 -4.69
N GLU A 216 -15.63 -14.62 -5.56
CA GLU A 216 -16.52 -13.53 -5.97
C GLU A 216 -17.52 -13.12 -4.86
N ASP A 217 -17.81 -13.99 -3.89
CA ASP A 217 -18.77 -13.71 -2.81
C ASP A 217 -18.12 -13.06 -1.57
N CYS A 218 -16.78 -12.99 -1.53
CA CYS A 218 -16.07 -12.23 -0.51
C CYS A 218 -15.88 -10.79 -0.97
N ARG A 219 -16.87 -9.95 -0.68
CA ARG A 219 -16.62 -8.50 -0.64
C ARG A 219 -15.62 -8.21 0.48
N VAL A 220 -14.43 -7.78 0.08
CA VAL A 220 -13.55 -6.98 0.93
C VAL A 220 -14.32 -5.68 1.18
N VAL A 221 -14.77 -5.49 2.42
CA VAL A 221 -15.32 -4.21 2.88
C VAL A 221 -14.17 -3.41 3.48
#